data_AF-A0A7V4UBX3-F1
#
_entry.id   AF-A0A7V4UBX3-F1
#
_cell.length_a   1.000
_cell.length_b   1.000
_cell.length_c   1.000
_cell.angle_alpha   90.00
_cell.angle_beta   90.00
_cell.angle_gamma   90.00
#
_symmetry.space_group_name_H-M   'P 1'
#
loop_
_entity.id
_entity.type
_entity.pdbx_description
1 polymer ?
#
loop_
_entity_poly.entity_id
_entity_poly.type
_entity_poly.pdbx_seq_one_letter_code
_entity_poly.pdbx_strand_id
1 'polypeptide(L)'
;MLAVLSVWIALGALVTSIVVVAFPRPGADAVITLLPYTIALSATLAAAVLWTLRGRPASEAGVSGQRLQAVCAIALNAVTFAVLLFALQSPGHALIGLALEASFLTFCYWAYRRVVMRE
;
A
#
# COMPACT_ATOMS: atom_id res chain seq x y z
N MET A 1 -0.80 2.59 -17.12
CA MET A 1 -1.67 3.59 -16.45
C MET A 1 -2.09 3.16 -15.04
N LEU A 2 -2.53 1.90 -14.84
CA LEU A 2 -2.95 1.41 -13.50
C LEU A 2 -1.88 1.53 -12.41
N ALA A 3 -0.60 1.28 -12.73
CA ALA A 3 0.50 1.38 -11.76
C ALA A 3 0.70 2.81 -11.22
N VAL A 4 0.60 3.80 -12.11
CA VAL A 4 0.67 5.22 -11.71
C VAL A 4 -0.58 5.62 -10.93
N LEU A 5 -1.76 5.16 -11.36
CA LEU A 5 -3.01 5.42 -10.64
C LEU A 5 -2.98 4.87 -9.21
N SER A 6 -2.48 3.66 -8.98
CA SER A 6 -2.36 3.10 -7.63
C SER A 6 -1.45 3.94 -6.74
N VAL A 7 -0.34 4.46 -7.28
CA VAL A 7 0.56 5.37 -6.55
C VAL A 7 -0.18 6.66 -6.16
N TRP A 8 -0.92 7.28 -7.07
CA TRP A 8 -1.67 8.50 -6.77
C TRP A 8 -2.75 8.28 -5.71
N ILE A 9 -3.48 7.17 -5.78
CA ILE A 9 -4.48 6.83 -4.76
C ILE A 9 -3.80 6.62 -3.40
N ALA A 10 -2.68 5.88 -3.35
CA ALA A 10 -1.94 5.66 -2.11
C ALA A 10 -1.39 6.97 -1.52
N LEU A 11 -0.85 7.85 -2.37
CA LEU A 11 -0.34 9.15 -1.95
C LEU A 11 -1.46 10.06 -1.42
N GLY A 12 -2.61 10.09 -2.11
CA GLY A 12 -3.78 10.83 -1.66
C GLY A 12 -4.31 10.32 -0.32
N ALA A 13 -4.34 9.00 -0.13
CA ALA A 13 -4.71 8.38 1.14
C ALA A 13 -3.71 8.75 2.24
N LEU A 14 -2.40 8.69 1.99
CA LEU A 14 -1.36 9.08 2.95
C LEU A 14 -1.52 10.54 3.40
N VAL A 15 -1.64 11.46 2.45
CA VAL A 15 -1.81 12.89 2.76
C VAL A 15 -3.09 13.11 3.55
N THR A 16 -4.19 12.49 3.15
CA THR A 16 -5.48 12.60 3.85
C THR A 16 -5.38 12.06 5.28
N SER A 17 -4.73 10.91 5.47
CA SER A 17 -4.47 10.35 6.81
C SER A 17 -3.66 11.33 7.66
N ILE A 18 -2.55 11.88 7.14
CA ILE A 18 -1.74 12.86 7.88
C ILE A 18 -2.58 14.09 8.27
N VAL A 19 -3.40 14.62 7.35
CA VAL A 19 -4.25 15.79 7.62
C VAL A 19 -5.28 15.49 8.71
N VAL A 20 -5.96 14.34 8.64
CA VAL A 20 -6.96 13.93 9.64
C VAL A 20 -6.32 13.77 11.03
N VAL A 21 -5.11 13.22 11.09
CA VAL A 21 -4.37 13.02 12.34
C VAL A 21 -3.84 14.35 12.91
N ALA A 22 -3.27 15.20 12.07
CA ALA A 22 -2.68 16.47 12.51
C ALA A 22 -3.74 17.55 12.82
N PHE A 23 -4.91 17.48 12.19
CA PHE A 23 -6.00 18.45 12.35
C PHE A 23 -7.33 17.75 12.65
N PRO A 24 -7.53 17.25 13.88
CA PRO A 24 -8.77 16.57 14.26
C PRO A 24 -9.95 17.54 14.13
N ARG A 25 -10.94 17.18 13.31
CA ARG A 25 -12.18 17.97 13.13
C ARG A 25 -13.41 17.12 13.47
N PRO A 26 -14.44 17.72 14.10
CA PRO A 26 -15.74 17.06 14.26
C PRO A 26 -16.27 16.62 12.88
N GLY A 27 -16.65 15.35 12.75
CA GLY A 27 -17.19 14.78 11.51
C GLY A 27 -16.15 14.16 10.56
N ALA A 28 -14.88 14.02 10.96
CA ALA A 28 -13.87 13.29 10.18
C ALA A 28 -14.11 11.76 10.15
N ASP A 29 -15.08 11.24 10.91
CA ASP A 29 -15.36 9.81 11.05
C ASP A 29 -15.66 9.12 9.71
N ALA A 30 -16.39 9.80 8.82
CA ALA A 30 -16.66 9.30 7.48
C ALA A 30 -15.37 9.14 6.65
N VAL A 31 -14.43 10.08 6.77
CA VAL A 31 -13.13 10.03 6.08
C VAL A 31 -12.27 8.90 6.63
N ILE A 32 -12.19 8.78 7.96
CA ILE A 32 -11.47 7.69 8.64
C ILE A 32 -12.05 6.33 8.22
N THR A 33 -13.37 6.23 8.07
CA THR A 33 -14.06 5.01 7.64
C THR A 33 -13.78 4.67 6.17
N LEU A 34 -13.70 5.68 5.29
CA LEU A 34 -13.46 5.49 3.84
C LEU A 34 -11.99 5.21 3.49
N LEU A 35 -11.04 5.66 4.32
CA LEU A 35 -9.61 5.51 4.07
C LEU A 35 -9.17 4.03 3.90
N PRO A 36 -9.56 3.08 4.77
CA PRO A 36 -9.25 1.66 4.58
C PRO A 36 -9.69 1.10 3.23
N TYR A 37 -10.89 1.46 2.75
CA TYR A 37 -11.38 1.01 1.44
C TYR A 37 -10.55 1.60 0.29
N THR A 38 -10.11 2.85 0.43
CA THR A 38 -9.28 3.54 -0.56
C THR A 38 -7.88 2.92 -0.62
N ILE A 39 -7.30 2.60 0.53
CA ILE A 39 -6.02 1.89 0.67
C ILE A 39 -6.13 0.49 0.04
N ALA A 40 -7.19 -0.26 0.35
CA ALA A 40 -7.44 -1.59 -0.21
C ALA A 40 -7.58 -1.57 -1.74
N LEU A 41 -8.28 -0.58 -2.29
CA LEU A 41 -8.40 -0.37 -3.74
C LEU A 41 -7.02 -0.12 -4.38
N SER A 42 -6.22 0.79 -3.81
CA SER A 42 -4.86 1.06 -4.30
C SER A 42 -3.98 -0.19 -4.27
N ALA A 43 -3.99 -0.93 -3.16
CA ALA A 43 -3.23 -2.16 -3.01
C ALA A 43 -3.65 -3.23 -4.03
N THR A 44 -4.95 -3.35 -4.30
CA THR A 44 -5.50 -4.29 -5.28
C THR A 44 -5.06 -3.93 -6.71
N LEU A 45 -5.09 -2.64 -7.07
CA LEU A 45 -4.59 -2.17 -8.36
C LEU A 45 -3.09 -2.44 -8.53
N ALA A 46 -2.29 -2.18 -7.49
CA ALA A 46 -0.86 -2.47 -7.49
C ALA A 46 -0.58 -3.99 -7.62
N ALA A 47 -1.30 -4.81 -6.87
CA ALA A 47 -1.21 -6.27 -6.94
C ALA A 47 -1.62 -6.79 -8.33
N ALA A 48 -2.68 -6.23 -8.93
CA ALA A 48 -3.10 -6.57 -10.29
C ALA A 48 -1.99 -6.25 -11.31
N VAL A 49 -1.34 -5.09 -11.21
CA VAL A 49 -0.18 -4.75 -12.06
C VAL A 49 0.94 -5.78 -11.92
N LEU A 50 1.33 -6.12 -10.70
CA LEU A 50 2.39 -7.11 -10.45
C LEU A 50 2.00 -8.49 -11.01
N TRP A 51 0.74 -8.90 -10.82
CA TRP A 51 0.22 -10.14 -11.36
C TRP A 51 0.24 -10.18 -12.89
N THR A 52 -0.22 -9.12 -13.55
CA THR A 52 -0.24 -9.01 -15.02
C THR A 52 1.18 -9.04 -15.60
N LEU A 53 2.14 -8.43 -14.90
CA LEU A 53 3.52 -8.33 -15.37
C LEU A 53 4.40 -9.53 -14.99
N ARG A 54 3.92 -10.51 -14.22
CA ARG A 54 4.74 -11.59 -13.63
C ARG A 54 5.63 -12.35 -14.62
N GLY A 55 5.13 -12.63 -15.82
CA GLY A 55 5.86 -13.41 -16.82
C GLY A 55 6.78 -12.58 -17.73
N ARG A 56 6.81 -11.25 -17.56
CA ARG A 56 7.60 -10.37 -18.42
C ARG A 56 9.02 -10.18 -17.87
N PRO A 57 10.04 -10.16 -18.73
CA PRO A 57 11.42 -9.99 -18.29
C PRO A 57 11.65 -8.56 -17.74
N ALA A 58 12.46 -8.47 -16.68
CA ALA A 58 12.77 -7.19 -16.03
C ALA A 58 13.69 -6.29 -16.88
N SER A 59 14.33 -6.83 -17.91
CA SER A 59 15.13 -6.06 -18.88
C SER A 59 14.29 -5.12 -19.74
N GLU A 60 12.97 -5.32 -19.83
CA GLU A 60 12.06 -4.38 -20.46
C GLU A 60 11.86 -3.15 -19.55
N ALA A 61 12.42 -1.99 -19.93
CA ALA A 61 12.37 -0.76 -19.15
C ALA A 61 10.94 -0.37 -18.71
N GLY A 62 9.95 -0.54 -19.60
CA GLY A 62 8.55 -0.26 -19.31
C GLY A 62 7.91 -1.20 -18.29
N VAL A 63 8.42 -2.42 -18.14
CA VAL A 63 7.97 -3.41 -17.14
C VAL A 63 8.60 -3.12 -15.80
N SER A 64 9.91 -2.86 -15.78
CA SER A 64 10.64 -2.50 -14.55
C SER A 64 10.05 -1.27 -13.88
N GLY A 65 9.78 -0.21 -14.65
CA GLY A 65 9.16 1.02 -14.14
C GLY A 65 7.77 0.79 -13.55
N GLN A 66 6.92 -0.01 -14.20
CA GLN A 66 5.57 -0.31 -13.69
C GLN A 66 5.58 -1.18 -12.44
N ARG A 67 6.50 -2.15 -12.35
CA ARG A 67 6.70 -2.96 -11.14
C ARG A 67 7.17 -2.09 -9.97
N LEU A 68 8.12 -1.20 -10.20
CA LEU A 68 8.59 -0.26 -9.18
C LEU A 68 7.44 0.62 -8.68
N GLN A 69 6.64 1.18 -9.58
CA GLN A 69 5.46 1.97 -9.21
C GLN A 69 4.46 1.17 -8.37
N ALA A 70 4.17 -0.07 -8.73
CA ALA A 70 3.29 -0.92 -7.95
C ALA A 70 3.85 -1.22 -6.54
N VAL A 71 5.16 -1.50 -6.44
CA VAL A 71 5.84 -1.67 -5.14
C VAL A 71 5.78 -0.39 -4.31
N CYS A 72 6.03 0.78 -4.91
CA CYS A 72 5.90 2.07 -4.24
C CYS A 72 4.47 2.30 -3.73
N ALA A 73 3.44 1.97 -4.51
CA ALA A 73 2.05 2.09 -4.06
C ALA A 73 1.76 1.19 -2.85
N ILE A 74 2.23 -0.06 -2.85
CA ILE A 74 2.09 -0.97 -1.70
C ILE A 74 2.80 -0.41 -0.46
N ALA A 75 4.02 0.11 -0.62
CA ALA A 75 4.76 0.70 0.49
C ALA A 75 4.05 1.94 1.07
N LEU A 76 3.53 2.82 0.21
CA LEU A 76 2.75 4.00 0.64
C LEU A 76 1.47 3.58 1.39
N ASN A 77 0.78 2.54 0.93
CA ASN A 77 -0.39 2.00 1.60
C ASN A 77 -0.05 1.48 3.01
N ALA A 78 1.06 0.77 3.16
CA ALA A 78 1.52 0.29 4.48
C ALA A 78 1.84 1.44 5.44
N VAL A 79 2.54 2.48 4.97
CA VAL A 79 2.79 3.68 5.76
C VAL A 79 1.47 4.38 6.13
N THR A 80 0.53 4.47 5.20
CA THR A 80 -0.77 5.08 5.44
C THR A 80 -1.55 4.34 6.52
N PHE A 81 -1.55 3.01 6.48
CA PHE A 81 -2.22 2.17 7.46
C PHE A 81 -1.59 2.32 8.85
N ALA A 82 -0.26 2.38 8.92
CA ALA A 82 0.46 2.64 10.16
C ALA A 82 0.11 4.00 10.80
N VAL A 83 0.03 5.07 10.00
CA VAL A 83 -0.39 6.40 10.47
C VAL A 83 -1.80 6.35 11.05
N LEU A 84 -2.73 5.63 10.39
CA LEU A 84 -4.09 5.48 10.89
C LEU A 84 -4.14 4.66 12.18
N LEU A 85 -3.38 3.57 12.29
CA LEU A 85 -3.32 2.79 13.52
C LEU A 85 -2.74 3.59 14.68
N PHE A 86 -1.71 4.41 14.43
CA PHE A 86 -1.15 5.29 15.46
C PHE A 86 -2.16 6.33 15.96
N ALA A 87 -3.07 6.77 15.09
CA ALA A 87 -4.09 7.73 15.44
C ALA A 87 -5.32 7.12 16.14
N LEU A 88 -5.67 5.89 15.79
CA LEU A 88 -6.86 5.21 16.30
C LEU A 88 -6.58 4.35 17.55
N GLN A 89 -5.33 3.96 17.77
CA GLN A 89 -4.93 3.03 18.83
C GLN A 89 -3.70 3.55 19.58
N SER A 90 -3.36 2.90 20.69
CA SER A 90 -2.12 3.23 21.39
C SER A 90 -0.89 2.91 20.54
N PRO A 91 0.25 3.62 20.73
CA PRO A 91 1.47 3.43 19.94
C PRO A 91 1.95 1.96 19.88
N GLY A 92 1.74 1.20 20.95
CA GLY A 92 2.08 -0.23 21.01
C GLY A 92 1.31 -1.08 19.99
N HIS A 93 0.01 -0.81 19.80
CA HIS A 93 -0.80 -1.53 18.81
C HIS A 93 -0.43 -1.14 17.38
N ALA A 94 -0.03 0.12 17.15
CA ALA A 94 0.46 0.57 15.85
C ALA A 94 1.76 -0.14 15.45
N LEU A 95 2.70 -0.32 16.40
CA LEU A 95 3.94 -1.05 16.16
C LEU A 95 3.69 -2.54 15.87
N ILE A 96 2.77 -3.18 16.60
CA ILE A 96 2.38 -4.58 16.35
C ILE A 96 1.74 -4.71 14.96
N GLY A 97 0.85 -3.77 14.59
CA GLY A 97 0.22 -3.73 13.27
C GLY A 97 1.25 -3.57 12.14
N LEU A 98 2.18 -2.63 12.28
CA LEU A 98 3.31 -2.44 11.36
C LEU A 98 4.17 -3.71 11.22
N ALA A 99 4.49 -4.37 12.33
CA ALA A 99 5.31 -5.59 12.32
C ALA A 99 4.59 -6.74 11.62
N LEU A 100 3.29 -6.93 11.89
CA LEU A 100 2.45 -7.92 11.20
C LEU A 100 2.34 -7.63 9.71
N GLU A 101 2.09 -6.37 9.34
CA GLU A 101 1.97 -5.97 7.94
C GLU A 101 3.29 -6.12 7.19
N ALA A 102 4.41 -5.68 7.77
CA ALA A 102 5.74 -5.88 7.19
C ALA A 102 6.08 -7.37 7.03
N SER A 103 5.73 -8.20 8.03
CA SER A 103 5.93 -9.65 7.97
C SER A 103 5.08 -10.30 6.88
N PHE A 104 3.82 -9.88 6.77
CA PHE A 104 2.91 -10.35 5.74
C PHE A 104 3.38 -9.93 4.34
N LEU A 105 3.77 -8.66 4.15
CA LEU A 105 4.31 -8.17 2.88
C LEU A 105 5.62 -8.89 2.51
N THR A 106 6.48 -9.14 3.49
CA THR A 106 7.72 -9.93 3.27
C THR A 106 7.40 -11.34 2.85
N PHE A 107 6.43 -11.99 3.51
CA PHE A 107 5.95 -13.32 3.13
C PHE A 107 5.34 -13.33 1.73
N CYS A 108 4.48 -12.37 1.39
CA CYS A 108 3.89 -12.22 0.06
C CYS A 108 4.95 -11.98 -1.01
N TYR A 109 5.96 -11.14 -0.73
CA TYR A 109 7.06 -10.90 -1.66
C TYR A 109 7.93 -12.14 -1.86
N TRP A 110 8.24 -12.86 -0.76
CA TRP A 110 8.95 -14.14 -0.82
C TRP A 110 8.16 -15.17 -1.64
N ALA A 111 6.86 -15.31 -1.37
CA ALA A 111 5.96 -16.23 -2.08
C ALA A 111 5.84 -15.85 -3.56
N TYR A 112 5.73 -14.56 -3.87
CA TYR A 112 5.72 -14.06 -5.25
C TYR A 112 7.02 -14.44 -5.98
N ARG A 113 8.19 -14.21 -5.38
CA ARG A 113 9.46 -14.59 -6.02
C ARG A 113 9.61 -16.09 -6.22
N ARG A 114 9.26 -16.90 -5.22
CA ARG A 114 9.47 -18.37 -5.25
C ARG A 114 8.43 -19.13 -6.07
N VAL A 115 7.16 -18.77 -5.94
CA VAL A 115 6.05 -19.54 -6.53
C VAL A 115 5.68 -19.01 -7.92
N VAL A 116 5.70 -17.69 -8.09
CA VAL A 116 5.14 -17.03 -9.27
C VAL A 116 6.21 -16.73 -10.32
N MET A 117 7.39 -16.24 -9.92
CA MET A 117 8.46 -15.87 -10.85
C MET A 117 9.41 -17.04 -11.21
N ARG A 118 9.36 -18.16 -10.47
CA ARG A 118 10.25 -19.33 -10.63
C ARG A 118 11.70 -18.94 -10.96
N GLU A 119 12.28 -18.07 -10.13
CA GLU A 119 13.74 -17.95 -10.01
C GLU A 119 14.31 -19.17 -9.28
#